data_AF-A0A3Q3L847-F1
#
_entry.id   AF-A0A3Q3L847-F1
#
_cell.length_a   1.000
_cell.length_b   1.000
_cell.length_c   1.000
_cell.angle_alpha   90.00
_cell.angle_beta   90.00
_cell.angle_gamma   90.00
#
_symmetry.space_group_name_H-M   'P 1'
#
loop_
_entity.id
_entity.type
_entity.pdbx_description
1 polymer ?
#
loop_
_entity_poly.entity_id
_entity_poly.type
_entity_poly.pdbx_seq_one_letter_code
_entity_poly.pdbx_strand_id
1 'polypeptide(L)'
;MTFIAKTFYDLKATMLEGDSVDFNVFRGRVVLIENVASELNQLQSKYPHRLVVLGFPCNQFGYQENCSNGEILRSLQHVRPGSGFRPNFTIFEKCDVNGTNTHPVFAYLKDKLPYPDDDPNSLMQDPKFLVWSPICRTDISWNFEKFLIGPEGEPFKRYSKRFPTIDIEPDIQRLLRLTKT
;
A
#
# COMPACT_ATOMS: atom_id res chain seq x y z
N MET A 1 7.10 -0.12 -25.84
CA MET A 1 7.78 -1.05 -24.91
C MET A 1 7.33 -0.69 -23.51
N THR A 2 6.55 -1.56 -22.87
CA THR A 2 6.06 -1.35 -21.50
C THR A 2 7.26 -1.47 -20.56
N PHE A 3 7.52 -0.45 -19.74
CA PHE A 3 8.57 -0.52 -18.72
C PHE A 3 8.20 -1.60 -17.70
N ILE A 4 8.99 -2.67 -17.63
CA ILE A 4 8.84 -3.71 -16.61
C ILE A 4 9.85 -3.37 -15.52
N ALA A 5 9.37 -2.83 -14.39
CA ALA A 5 10.18 -2.61 -13.21
C ALA A 5 10.80 -3.94 -12.77
N LYS A 6 12.12 -3.97 -12.59
CA LYS A 6 12.82 -5.19 -12.14
C LYS A 6 12.75 -5.32 -10.64
N THR A 7 12.83 -4.19 -9.94
CA THR A 7 12.79 -4.10 -8.48
C THR A 7 11.79 -3.03 -8.05
N PHE A 8 11.43 -3.04 -6.76
CA PHE A 8 10.61 -1.98 -6.17
C PHE A 8 11.22 -0.58 -6.36
N TYR A 9 12.55 -0.48 -6.42
CA TYR A 9 13.26 0.80 -6.53
C TYR A 9 13.23 1.44 -7.92
N ASP A 10 12.73 0.72 -8.94
CA ASP A 10 12.53 1.28 -10.28
C ASP A 10 11.19 2.03 -10.40
N LEU A 11 10.38 1.99 -9.33
CA LEU A 11 9.05 2.58 -9.28
C LEU A 11 9.09 4.00 -8.72
N LYS A 12 8.00 4.74 -8.99
CA LYS A 12 7.77 6.07 -8.44
C LYS A 12 6.27 6.30 -8.28
N ALA A 13 5.92 7.27 -7.45
CA ALA A 13 4.54 7.73 -7.29
C ALA A 13 4.51 9.22 -6.91
N THR A 14 3.41 9.87 -7.24
CA THR A 14 3.16 11.29 -6.92
C THR A 14 2.53 11.39 -5.54
N MET A 15 3.09 12.23 -4.66
CA MET A 15 2.53 12.52 -3.34
C MET A 15 1.25 13.36 -3.46
N LEU A 16 0.43 13.41 -2.41
CA LEU A 16 -0.81 14.21 -2.42
C LEU A 16 -0.57 15.69 -2.74
N GLU A 17 0.62 16.20 -2.44
CA GLU A 17 1.04 17.58 -2.70
C GLU A 17 1.49 17.83 -4.15
N GLY A 18 1.59 16.79 -4.97
CA GLY A 18 1.96 16.85 -6.39
C GLY A 18 3.42 16.53 -6.71
N ASP A 19 4.27 16.34 -5.70
CA ASP A 19 5.68 15.99 -5.88
C ASP A 19 5.85 14.49 -6.19
N SER A 20 6.61 14.19 -7.25
CA SER A 20 6.95 12.80 -7.59
C SER A 20 8.10 12.30 -6.71
N VAL A 21 7.92 11.11 -6.10
CA VAL A 21 8.94 10.42 -5.32
C VAL A 21 9.40 9.17 -6.05
N ASP A 22 10.70 9.12 -6.33
CA ASP A 22 11.38 7.92 -6.82
C ASP A 22 11.64 6.96 -5.65
N PHE A 23 11.25 5.69 -5.77
CA PHE A 23 11.31 4.75 -4.64
C PHE A 23 12.73 4.29 -4.33
N ASN A 24 13.71 4.58 -5.18
CA ASN A 24 15.11 4.37 -4.87
C ASN A 24 15.57 5.11 -3.60
N VAL A 25 14.88 6.19 -3.20
CA VAL A 25 15.14 6.87 -1.91
C VAL A 25 14.85 5.99 -0.69
N PHE A 26 14.10 4.91 -0.86
CA PHE A 26 13.79 3.93 0.18
C PHE A 26 14.78 2.77 0.22
N ARG A 27 15.85 2.80 -0.56
CA ARG A 27 16.87 1.74 -0.61
C ARG A 27 17.45 1.45 0.77
N GLY A 28 17.58 0.16 1.10
CA GLY A 28 18.09 -0.30 2.40
C GLY A 28 17.09 -0.25 3.54
N ARG A 29 15.87 0.25 3.31
CA ARG A 29 14.79 0.30 4.32
C ARG A 29 13.74 -0.75 4.03
N VAL A 30 13.11 -1.25 5.11
CA VAL A 30 11.91 -2.07 4.99
C VAL A 30 10.75 -1.15 4.62
N VAL A 31 9.93 -1.56 3.66
CA VAL A 31 8.80 -0.74 3.19
C VAL A 31 7.50 -1.51 3.38
N LEU A 32 6.51 -0.84 3.97
CA LEU A 32 5.15 -1.34 4.12
C LEU A 32 4.21 -0.47 3.29
N ILE A 33 3.50 -1.08 2.35
CA ILE A 33 2.55 -0.41 1.47
C ILE A 33 1.15 -0.86 1.83
N GLU A 34 0.21 0.08 1.94
CA GLU A 34 -1.21 -0.20 2.17
C GLU A 34 -2.06 0.63 1.21
N ASN A 35 -3.13 0.02 0.68
CA ASN A 35 -4.18 0.78 0.02
C ASN A 35 -5.18 1.26 1.09
N VAL A 36 -5.09 2.54 1.47
CA VAL A 36 -5.68 3.26 2.64
C VAL A 36 -4.66 3.54 3.77
N ALA A 37 -4.95 4.53 4.63
CA ALA A 37 -3.98 5.23 5.48
C ALA A 37 -4.43 5.45 6.94
N SER A 38 -5.30 4.62 7.53
CA SER A 38 -5.81 4.91 8.89
C SER A 38 -5.07 4.24 10.05
N GLU A 39 -4.42 3.08 9.86
CA GLU A 39 -3.92 2.26 10.99
C GLU A 39 -2.38 2.13 11.09
N LEU A 40 -1.62 2.85 10.27
CA LEU A 40 -0.18 2.60 10.11
C LEU A 40 0.74 3.44 11.02
N ASN A 41 0.20 4.48 11.67
CA ASN A 41 1.00 5.44 12.45
C ASN A 41 1.84 4.79 13.55
N GLN A 42 1.32 3.74 14.18
CA GLN A 42 1.97 3.05 15.28
C GLN A 42 3.28 2.38 14.84
N LEU A 43 3.26 1.65 13.72
CA LEU A 43 4.43 0.96 13.20
C LEU A 43 5.48 1.95 12.70
N GLN A 44 5.05 3.02 12.00
CA GLN A 44 5.97 4.07 11.54
C GLN A 44 6.67 4.76 12.74
N SER A 45 5.95 5.07 13.82
CA SER A 45 6.52 5.66 15.04
C SER A 45 7.47 4.71 15.76
N LYS A 46 7.24 3.40 15.70
CA LYS A 46 8.08 2.39 16.37
C LYS A 46 9.43 2.21 15.66
N TYR A 47 9.48 2.46 14.34
CA TYR A 47 10.67 2.25 13.50
C TYR A 47 10.96 3.43 12.55
N PRO A 48 11.09 4.68 13.03
CA PRO A 48 11.03 5.91 12.23
C PRO A 48 12.14 6.07 11.17
N HIS A 49 13.24 5.33 11.29
CA HIS A 49 14.37 5.39 10.35
C HIS A 49 14.59 4.11 9.57
N ARG A 50 13.88 3.03 9.92
CA ARG A 50 14.15 1.69 9.38
C ARG A 50 12.96 1.09 8.64
N LEU A 51 11.75 1.50 9.03
CA LEU A 51 10.51 1.22 8.33
C LEU A 51 10.03 2.49 7.60
N VAL A 52 9.58 2.30 6.38
CA VAL A 52 8.88 3.32 5.60
C VAL A 52 7.49 2.81 5.33
N VAL A 53 6.49 3.56 5.78
CA VAL A 53 5.09 3.31 5.47
C VAL A 53 4.67 4.20 4.30
N LEU A 54 3.97 3.61 3.34
CA LEU A 54 3.48 4.25 2.13
C LEU A 54 1.98 3.97 1.96
N GLY A 55 1.16 5.02 2.05
CA GLY A 55 -0.30 4.93 1.88
C GLY A 55 -0.74 5.31 0.46
N PHE A 56 -1.57 4.48 -0.16
CA PHE A 56 -2.18 4.75 -1.47
C PHE A 56 -3.70 4.79 -1.34
N PRO A 57 -4.31 5.98 -1.32
CA PRO A 57 -5.76 6.11 -1.33
C PRO A 57 -6.33 5.48 -2.61
N CYS A 58 -7.45 4.75 -2.49
CA CYS A 58 -8.09 4.08 -3.62
C CYS A 58 -9.61 4.08 -3.44
N ASN A 59 -10.35 4.40 -4.50
CA ASN A 59 -11.82 4.47 -4.45
C ASN A 59 -12.54 3.26 -5.09
N GLN A 60 -11.81 2.23 -5.50
CA GLN A 60 -12.39 1.07 -6.22
C GLN A 60 -13.23 0.16 -5.31
N PHE A 61 -13.09 0.27 -3.99
CA PHE A 61 -13.70 -0.63 -3.01
C PHE A 61 -14.84 0.05 -2.27
N GLY A 62 -16.07 -0.18 -2.75
CA GLY A 62 -17.29 0.35 -2.13
C GLY A 62 -17.36 1.88 -2.07
N TYR A 63 -16.59 2.58 -2.92
CA TYR A 63 -16.49 4.04 -2.95
C TYR A 63 -16.17 4.66 -1.58
N GLN A 64 -15.25 4.04 -0.83
CA GLN A 64 -14.92 4.47 0.53
C GLN A 64 -13.94 5.68 0.58
N GLU A 65 -13.35 6.07 -0.55
CA GLU A 65 -12.39 7.19 -0.67
C GLU A 65 -12.87 8.21 -1.72
N ASN A 66 -14.06 8.77 -1.47
CA ASN A 66 -14.69 9.76 -2.36
C ASN A 66 -13.99 11.12 -2.34
N CYS A 67 -13.17 11.39 -1.32
CA CYS A 67 -12.41 12.63 -1.21
C CYS A 67 -11.47 12.82 -2.41
N SER A 68 -11.33 14.06 -2.88
CA SER A 68 -10.26 14.44 -3.81
C SER A 68 -8.89 14.48 -3.08
N ASN A 69 -7.78 14.49 -3.84
CA ASN A 69 -6.43 14.55 -3.25
C ASN A 69 -6.29 15.70 -2.22
N GLY A 70 -6.84 16.88 -2.51
CA GLY A 70 -6.82 18.04 -1.60
C GLY A 70 -7.73 17.93 -0.36
N GLU A 71 -8.56 16.88 -0.26
CA GLU A 71 -9.50 16.67 0.84
C GLU A 71 -9.11 15.50 1.74
N ILE A 72 -8.32 14.53 1.25
CA ILE A 72 -7.99 13.29 1.97
C ILE A 72 -7.40 13.60 3.36
N LEU A 73 -6.39 14.48 3.44
CA LEU A 73 -5.78 14.84 4.72
C LEU A 73 -6.76 15.50 5.70
N ARG A 74 -7.68 16.33 5.19
CA ARG A 74 -8.73 16.95 6.01
C ARG A 74 -9.73 15.92 6.51
N SER A 75 -10.11 14.96 5.66
CA SER A 75 -11.02 13.87 6.02
C SER A 75 -10.42 13.00 7.13
N LEU A 76 -9.15 12.61 7.00
CA LEU A 76 -8.43 11.86 8.03
C LEU A 76 -8.37 12.63 9.36
N GLN A 77 -8.12 13.93 9.30
CA GLN A 77 -7.99 14.78 10.48
C GLN A 77 -9.31 15.06 11.20
N HIS A 78 -10.41 15.23 10.45
CA HIS A 78 -11.66 15.76 10.98
C HIS A 78 -12.85 14.80 10.95
N VAL A 79 -12.83 13.77 10.10
CA VAL A 79 -13.98 12.88 9.85
C VAL A 79 -13.69 11.47 10.35
N ARG A 80 -12.74 10.78 9.72
CA ARG A 80 -12.35 9.41 10.09
C ARG A 80 -10.91 9.15 9.66
N PRO A 81 -9.98 8.86 10.58
CA PRO A 81 -10.18 8.61 12.01
C PRO A 81 -10.72 9.79 12.82
N GLY A 82 -10.51 11.03 12.35
CA GLY A 82 -10.95 12.23 13.06
C GLY A 82 -10.06 12.55 14.25
N SER A 83 -10.57 13.33 15.21
CA SER A 83 -9.89 13.65 16.47
C SER A 83 -8.49 14.26 16.30
N GLY A 84 -8.27 15.00 15.21
CA GLY A 84 -6.98 15.63 14.92
C GLY A 84 -5.90 14.65 14.43
N PHE A 85 -6.29 13.43 14.01
CA PHE A 85 -5.36 12.45 13.46
C PHE A 85 -4.55 13.03 12.30
N ARG A 86 -3.25 12.76 12.31
CA ARG A 86 -2.34 13.11 11.22
C ARG A 86 -1.49 11.91 10.86
N PRO A 87 -1.43 11.51 9.59
CA PRO A 87 -0.50 10.47 9.16
C PRO A 87 0.94 10.94 9.41
N ASN A 88 1.77 10.09 10.00
CA ASN A 88 3.21 10.34 10.17
C ASN A 88 4.06 9.65 9.08
N PHE A 89 3.41 9.28 7.99
CA PHE A 89 3.96 8.54 6.88
C PHE A 89 3.51 9.16 5.55
N THR A 90 4.13 8.75 4.45
CA THR A 90 3.86 9.32 3.12
C THR A 90 2.54 8.80 2.57
N ILE A 91 1.68 9.72 2.10
CA ILE A 91 0.46 9.39 1.36
C ILE A 91 0.61 9.89 -0.07
N PHE A 92 0.30 9.02 -1.01
CA PHE A 92 0.33 9.32 -2.44
C PHE A 92 -1.03 9.78 -2.97
N GLU A 93 -1.03 10.27 -4.20
CA GLU A 93 -2.27 10.57 -4.93
C GLU A 93 -3.16 9.34 -5.03
N LYS A 94 -4.47 9.60 -5.05
CA LYS A 94 -5.47 8.56 -5.25
C LYS A 94 -5.25 7.88 -6.59
N CYS A 95 -5.19 6.56 -6.58
CA CYS A 95 -4.95 5.78 -7.79
C CYS A 95 -5.80 4.50 -7.83
N ASP A 96 -5.89 3.93 -9.04
CA ASP A 96 -6.49 2.62 -9.24
C ASP A 96 -5.46 1.54 -8.95
N VAL A 97 -5.87 0.50 -8.21
CA VAL A 97 -5.00 -0.64 -7.86
C VAL A 97 -5.36 -1.89 -8.66
N ASN A 98 -6.51 -1.88 -9.34
CA ASN A 98 -7.01 -2.94 -10.21
C ASN A 98 -7.52 -2.40 -11.55
N GLY A 99 -7.70 -3.30 -12.52
CA GLY A 99 -8.21 -3.00 -13.87
C GLY A 99 -7.19 -2.33 -14.80
N THR A 100 -7.66 -1.84 -15.95
CA THR A 100 -6.84 -1.30 -17.04
C THR A 100 -5.96 -0.12 -16.61
N ASN A 101 -6.43 0.69 -15.66
CA ASN A 101 -5.72 1.87 -15.17
C ASN A 101 -4.89 1.58 -13.90
N THR A 102 -4.64 0.30 -13.58
CA THR A 102 -3.84 -0.08 -12.41
C THR A 102 -2.52 0.69 -12.38
N HIS A 103 -2.25 1.35 -11.26
CA HIS A 103 -1.01 2.06 -11.05
C HIS A 103 0.20 1.09 -11.15
N PRO A 104 1.32 1.47 -11.79
CA PRO A 104 2.46 0.58 -12.03
C PRO A 104 2.99 -0.11 -10.77
N VAL A 105 2.92 0.56 -9.62
CA VAL A 105 3.28 0.00 -8.31
C VAL A 105 2.45 -1.23 -7.98
N PHE A 106 1.12 -1.14 -8.08
CA PHE A 106 0.24 -2.26 -7.77
C PHE A 106 0.26 -3.35 -8.85
N ALA A 107 0.50 -2.98 -10.12
CA ALA A 107 0.74 -3.97 -11.17
C ALA A 107 1.98 -4.83 -10.85
N TYR A 108 3.08 -4.19 -10.44
CA TYR A 108 4.31 -4.88 -10.01
C TYR A 108 4.08 -5.74 -8.75
N LEU A 109 3.42 -5.20 -7.73
CA LEU A 109 3.19 -5.93 -6.48
C LEU A 109 2.29 -7.15 -6.66
N LYS A 110 1.22 -7.05 -7.47
CA LYS A 110 0.34 -8.18 -7.79
C LYS A 110 0.99 -9.24 -8.68
N ASP A 111 1.97 -8.87 -9.51
CA ASP A 111 2.77 -9.83 -10.28
C ASP A 111 3.69 -10.64 -9.37
N LYS A 112 4.38 -9.97 -8.44
CA LYS A 112 5.34 -10.61 -7.53
C LYS A 112 4.69 -11.34 -6.36
N LEU A 113 3.57 -10.83 -5.86
CA LEU A 113 2.80 -11.37 -4.74
C LEU A 113 1.33 -11.55 -5.16
N PRO A 114 1.03 -12.59 -5.95
CA PRO A 114 -0.27 -12.77 -6.59
C PRO A 114 -1.43 -12.97 -5.61
N TYR A 115 -1.18 -13.54 -4.44
CA TYR A 115 -2.19 -13.87 -3.45
C TYR A 115 -1.74 -13.44 -2.05
N PRO A 116 -2.66 -13.00 -1.17
CA PRO A 116 -2.35 -12.84 0.25
C PRO A 116 -1.96 -14.16 0.88
N ASP A 117 -0.93 -14.15 1.72
CA ASP A 117 -0.43 -15.35 2.40
C ASP A 117 -1.44 -15.94 3.40
N ASP A 118 -2.24 -15.09 4.03
CA ASP A 118 -3.23 -15.47 5.05
C ASP A 118 -4.60 -15.85 4.47
N ASP A 119 -4.93 -15.38 3.25
CA ASP A 119 -6.21 -15.65 2.58
C ASP A 119 -6.04 -15.68 1.04
N PRO A 120 -5.51 -16.78 0.48
CA PRO A 120 -5.12 -16.82 -0.92
C PRO A 120 -6.29 -17.00 -1.90
N ASN A 121 -7.49 -17.31 -1.40
CA ASN A 121 -8.62 -17.71 -2.25
C ASN A 121 -9.75 -16.67 -2.31
N SER A 122 -9.77 -15.71 -1.39
CA SER A 122 -10.87 -14.75 -1.29
C SER A 122 -10.59 -13.48 -2.10
N LEU A 123 -11.37 -13.26 -3.18
CA LEU A 123 -11.34 -11.99 -3.92
C LEU A 123 -12.49 -11.07 -3.51
N MET A 124 -13.73 -11.45 -3.78
CA MET A 124 -14.90 -10.64 -3.42
C MET A 124 -16.09 -11.55 -3.19
N GLN A 125 -16.87 -11.29 -2.14
CA GLN A 125 -18.08 -12.08 -1.85
C GLN A 125 -19.27 -11.60 -2.68
N ASP A 126 -19.52 -10.29 -2.73
CA ASP A 126 -20.58 -9.71 -3.55
C ASP A 126 -19.99 -9.17 -4.86
N PRO A 127 -20.31 -9.76 -6.03
CA PRO A 127 -19.78 -9.34 -7.31
C PRO A 127 -20.16 -7.90 -7.68
N LYS A 128 -21.17 -7.29 -7.05
CA LYS A 128 -21.57 -5.90 -7.29
C LYS A 128 -20.47 -4.89 -6.96
N PHE A 129 -19.53 -5.25 -6.08
CA PHE A 129 -18.38 -4.39 -5.75
C PHE A 129 -17.22 -4.50 -6.74
N LEU A 130 -17.28 -5.41 -7.72
CA LEU A 130 -16.27 -5.52 -8.79
C LEU A 130 -16.58 -4.49 -9.88
N VAL A 131 -16.11 -3.26 -9.67
CA VAL A 131 -16.38 -2.11 -10.55
C VAL A 131 -15.27 -1.80 -11.56
N TRP A 132 -14.22 -2.62 -11.59
CA TRP A 132 -13.08 -2.48 -12.50
C TRP A 132 -13.07 -3.57 -13.57
N SER A 133 -12.31 -3.33 -14.65
CA SER A 133 -12.10 -4.28 -15.73
C SER A 133 -10.70 -4.10 -16.30
N PRO A 134 -10.01 -5.18 -16.73
CA PRO A 134 -10.40 -6.59 -16.55
C PRO A 134 -10.32 -7.01 -15.07
N ILE A 135 -11.04 -8.08 -14.73
CA ILE A 135 -10.95 -8.73 -13.42
C ILE A 135 -9.90 -9.84 -13.49
N CYS A 136 -8.93 -9.80 -12.59
CA CYS A 136 -7.84 -10.76 -12.49
C CYS A 136 -7.88 -11.51 -11.16
N ARG A 137 -7.42 -12.77 -11.14
CA ARG A 137 -7.36 -13.57 -9.90
C ARG A 137 -6.44 -12.98 -8.84
N THR A 138 -5.47 -12.17 -9.27
CA THR A 138 -4.46 -11.56 -8.40
C THR A 138 -4.87 -10.18 -7.89
N ASP A 139 -6.06 -9.69 -8.28
CA ASP A 139 -6.56 -8.37 -7.90
C ASP A 139 -6.61 -8.19 -6.38
N ILE A 140 -6.48 -6.94 -5.95
CA ILE A 140 -6.70 -6.56 -4.56
C ILE A 140 -8.18 -6.69 -4.25
N SER A 141 -8.49 -7.36 -3.15
CA SER A 141 -9.83 -7.76 -2.74
C SER A 141 -10.63 -6.63 -2.09
N TRP A 142 -9.96 -5.69 -1.41
CA TRP A 142 -10.58 -4.57 -0.70
C TRP A 142 -9.55 -3.53 -0.25
N ASN A 143 -10.03 -2.48 0.42
CA ASN A 143 -9.20 -1.60 1.23
C ASN A 143 -8.42 -2.37 2.31
N PHE A 144 -7.27 -1.83 2.72
CA PHE A 144 -6.41 -2.34 3.78
C PHE A 144 -5.70 -3.67 3.44
N GLU A 145 -5.41 -3.97 2.17
CA GLU A 145 -4.40 -4.96 1.86
C GLU A 145 -3.01 -4.37 2.01
N LYS A 146 -2.07 -5.20 2.46
CA LYS A 146 -0.70 -4.75 2.76
C LYS A 146 0.32 -5.54 1.98
N PHE A 147 1.38 -4.86 1.58
CA PHE A 147 2.55 -5.46 0.94
C PHE A 147 3.79 -5.06 1.73
N LEU A 148 4.57 -6.05 2.16
CA LEU A 148 5.82 -5.84 2.84
C LEU A 148 6.97 -6.11 1.88
N ILE A 149 7.91 -5.17 1.80
CA ILE A 149 9.06 -5.19 0.89
C ILE A 149 10.33 -5.17 1.73
N GLY A 150 11.26 -6.04 1.38
CA GLY A 150 12.57 -6.15 2.02
C GLY A 150 13.51 -4.98 1.68
N PRO A 151 14.61 -4.81 2.43
CA PRO A 151 15.55 -3.71 2.25
C PRO A 151 16.38 -3.76 0.95
N GLU A 152 16.31 -4.87 0.22
CA GLU A 152 16.90 -5.01 -1.12
C GLU A 152 15.91 -4.63 -2.25
N GLY A 153 14.67 -4.27 -1.91
CA GLY A 153 13.63 -3.90 -2.88
C GLY A 153 12.82 -5.09 -3.43
N GLU A 154 12.99 -6.27 -2.83
CA GLU A 154 12.24 -7.47 -3.18
C GLU A 154 10.94 -7.58 -2.35
N PRO A 155 9.77 -7.79 -2.99
CA PRO A 155 8.53 -8.06 -2.28
C PRO A 155 8.65 -9.32 -1.40
N PHE A 156 8.31 -9.19 -0.13
CA PHE A 156 8.48 -10.26 0.86
C PHE A 156 7.17 -11.00 1.13
N LYS A 157 6.07 -10.27 1.40
CA LYS A 157 4.79 -10.88 1.76
C LYS A 157 3.61 -9.96 1.47
N ARG A 158 2.46 -10.53 1.11
CA ARG A 158 1.17 -9.83 0.97
C ARG A 158 0.20 -10.29 2.04
N TYR A 159 -0.53 -9.35 2.63
CA TYR A 159 -1.49 -9.59 3.71
C TYR A 159 -2.87 -9.12 3.30
N SER A 160 -3.88 -9.91 3.62
CA SER A 160 -5.27 -9.64 3.26
C SER A 160 -5.84 -8.46 4.06
N LYS A 161 -7.00 -7.97 3.62
CA LYS A 161 -7.79 -6.94 4.32
C LYS A 161 -8.14 -7.28 5.77
N ARG A 162 -8.15 -8.57 6.13
CA ARG A 162 -8.52 -9.05 7.47
C ARG A 162 -7.30 -9.22 8.38
N PHE A 163 -6.10 -9.23 7.80
CA PHE A 163 -4.87 -9.37 8.58
C PHE A 163 -4.61 -8.09 9.37
N PRO A 164 -4.55 -8.16 10.72
CA PRO A 164 -4.31 -6.99 11.55
C PRO A 164 -2.93 -6.38 11.26
N THR A 165 -2.87 -5.06 11.07
CA THR A 165 -1.62 -4.36 10.74
C THR A 165 -0.54 -4.59 11.79
N ILE A 166 -0.89 -4.64 13.08
CA ILE A 166 0.06 -4.87 14.16
C ILE A 166 0.71 -6.26 14.12
N ASP A 167 0.00 -7.26 13.58
CA ASP A 167 0.50 -8.64 13.48
C ASP A 167 1.54 -8.81 12.36
N ILE A 168 1.77 -7.76 11.56
CA ILE A 168 2.86 -7.69 10.56
C ILE A 168 4.22 -7.42 11.26
N GLU A 169 4.20 -6.92 12.49
CA GLU A 169 5.41 -6.52 13.22
C GLU A 169 6.51 -7.61 13.30
N PRO A 170 6.21 -8.89 13.57
CA PRO A 170 7.24 -9.94 13.60
C PRO A 170 7.99 -10.09 12.27
N ASP A 171 7.27 -9.98 11.14
CA ASP A 171 7.87 -10.03 9.80
C ASP A 171 8.71 -8.77 9.53
N ILE A 172 8.24 -7.59 9.96
CA ILE A 172 9.03 -6.35 9.91
C ILE A 172 10.33 -6.53 10.69
N GLN A 173 10.27 -6.99 11.94
CA GLN A 173 11.46 -7.22 12.78
C GLN A 173 12.42 -8.21 12.13
N ARG A 174 11.92 -9.25 11.46
CA ARG A 174 12.75 -10.20 10.72
C ARG A 174 13.52 -9.51 9.59
N LEU A 175 12.85 -8.70 8.78
CA LEU A 175 13.49 -7.97 7.67
C LEU A 175 14.44 -6.89 8.17
N LEU A 176 14.11 -6.23 9.27
CA LEU A 176 15.00 -5.27 9.93
C LEU A 176 16.32 -5.93 10.35
N ARG A 177 16.36 -7.21 10.72
CA ARG A 177 17.65 -7.88 11.03
C ARG A 177 18.55 -8.06 9.80
N LEU A 178 18.00 -7.94 8.59
CA LEU A 178 18.75 -8.05 7.34
C LEU A 178 19.32 -6.71 6.86
N THR A 179 18.84 -5.58 7.40
CA THR A 179 19.39 -4.27 7.07
C THR A 179 20.80 -4.19 7.65
N LYS A 180 21.82 -3.99 6.80
CA LYS A 180 23.17 -3.67 7.28
C LYS A 180 23.11 -2.32 8.02
N THR A 181 23.60 -2.29 9.25
CA THR A 181 23.81 -1.05 10.03
C THR A 181 24.78 -0.12 9.32
#